data_AF-W5JMV3-F1
#
_entry.id   AF-W5JMV3-F1
#
_cell.length_a   1.000
_cell.length_b   1.000
_cell.length_c   1.000
_cell.angle_alpha   90.00
_cell.angle_beta   90.00
_cell.angle_gamma   90.00
#
_symmetry.space_group_name_H-M   'P 1'
#
loop_
_entity.id
_entity.type
_entity.pdbx_description
1 polymer ?
#
loop_
_entity_poly.entity_id
_entity_poly.type
_entity_poly.pdbx_seq_one_letter_code
_entity_poly.pdbx_strand_id
1 'polypeptide(L)'
;MTFAWPCLLPKNCVDPSARYHGHLLLSHIIARLAIHKRIVLQVFHSLLKAHAVEARKVVQQALEVLTPAMPLRMEDGNTMLTHWTKKIIVEEGHTMQQLYHILQLIVRHYKVYYPVRHQLVQQMINSMHRLGFTANTSAEYRRLSIDLADVVIKWEMQYAREEADEAVNNAAGAEGGTVEVKREEDSFAGGSGGFGSGVDETGGEGSSSKQQASGAIKRTASGMDDESAGTSTMKKKLAVGENDPQASNVDRPASSKVEQGHNRPIDRIQYDTVVNFLFRMACQLNDVAPGTPGLVTATDNPSRRCVNLVKQAIKPDVAVDLKLAWLDKIFQSVETQQANIGNICTGLELLTFLLGVLKKDQLLLTLRPLQRGLSACVTCSNTRVIKLMHGLLSRLMAIFPTDAQHKCDDLETLSSTISRMIYDGLAAYEKCTQPNPSSLFGTLMTLKAACANNPGYIDRLITPFMRLLNRLTKEHLTGFGGALGGVGAAGPGGAMLAAGGGGPGGPAGGPGGSGASMSEATNTSTIALELLVVSLDLVKNRVV
;
A
#
# COMPACT_ATOMS: atom_id res chain seq x y z
N MET A 1 6.68 -16.63 41.34
CA MET A 1 8.01 -16.49 40.72
C MET A 1 8.81 -17.79 40.78
N THR A 2 9.14 -18.31 41.96
CA THR A 2 9.92 -19.56 42.16
C THR A 2 9.45 -20.73 41.28
N PHE A 3 8.14 -21.01 41.24
CA PHE A 3 7.56 -22.08 40.41
C PHE A 3 7.90 -21.99 38.90
N ALA A 4 7.97 -20.78 38.34
CA ALA A 4 8.27 -20.58 36.92
C ALA A 4 9.77 -20.35 36.62
N TRP A 5 10.59 -20.15 37.66
CA TRP A 5 12.03 -19.92 37.53
C TRP A 5 12.80 -21.00 36.74
N PRO A 6 12.47 -22.31 36.86
CA PRO A 6 13.11 -23.36 36.07
C PRO A 6 13.00 -23.16 34.55
N CYS A 7 12.00 -22.42 34.06
CA CYS A 7 11.81 -22.14 32.63
C CYS A 7 12.78 -21.08 32.08
N LEU A 8 13.45 -20.31 32.95
CA LEU A 8 14.45 -19.29 32.57
C LEU A 8 15.89 -19.83 32.52
N LEU A 9 16.11 -21.07 32.97
CA LEU A 9 17.44 -21.66 33.06
C LEU A 9 17.83 -22.35 31.75
N PRO A 10 18.97 -21.98 31.10
CA PRO A 10 19.35 -22.54 29.80
C PRO A 10 19.60 -24.05 29.78
N LYS A 11 19.94 -24.64 30.93
CA LYS A 11 20.36 -26.04 31.08
C LYS A 11 19.24 -26.99 31.53
N ASN A 12 18.01 -26.51 31.69
CA ASN A 12 16.91 -27.35 32.15
C ASN A 12 16.23 -28.09 30.98
N CYS A 13 16.12 -29.41 31.11
CA CYS A 13 15.42 -30.33 30.21
C CYS A 13 13.89 -30.22 30.29
N VAL A 14 13.38 -28.98 30.36
CA VAL A 14 11.94 -28.68 30.24
C VAL A 14 11.62 -28.64 28.74
N ASP A 15 10.57 -29.37 28.35
CA ASP A 15 10.08 -29.40 26.98
C ASP A 15 9.67 -27.98 26.51
N PRO A 16 9.68 -27.70 25.19
CA PRO A 16 9.36 -26.37 24.67
C PRO A 16 7.99 -25.87 25.13
N SER A 17 6.98 -26.74 25.25
CA SER A 17 5.63 -26.35 25.65
C SER A 17 5.60 -25.85 27.10
N ALA A 18 6.06 -26.66 28.06
CA ALA A 18 6.10 -26.26 29.47
C ALA A 18 7.00 -25.02 29.69
N ARG A 19 8.11 -24.91 28.95
CA ARG A 19 8.99 -23.73 28.99
C ARG A 19 8.23 -22.45 28.64
N TYR A 20 7.47 -22.43 27.54
CA TYR A 20 6.75 -21.22 27.12
C TYR A 20 5.48 -20.94 27.94
N HIS A 21 4.82 -21.96 28.48
CA HIS A 21 3.76 -21.76 29.49
C HIS A 21 4.32 -21.12 30.78
N GLY A 22 5.55 -21.48 31.19
CA GLY A 22 6.27 -20.78 32.25
C GLY A 22 6.56 -19.31 31.92
N HIS A 23 6.92 -18.99 30.68
CA HIS A 23 7.10 -17.60 30.21
C HIS A 23 5.77 -16.82 30.17
N LEU A 24 4.65 -17.45 29.82
CA LEU A 24 3.32 -16.85 29.87
C LEU A 24 2.93 -16.48 31.31
N LEU A 25 3.14 -17.40 32.27
CA LEU A 25 2.93 -17.11 33.69
C LEU A 25 3.82 -15.97 34.19
N LEU A 26 5.10 -15.95 33.80
CA LEU A 26 6.00 -14.84 34.12
C LEU A 26 5.55 -13.51 33.50
N SER A 27 5.02 -13.52 32.28
CA SER A 27 4.48 -12.32 31.61
C SER A 27 3.30 -11.73 32.39
N HIS A 28 2.36 -12.57 32.86
CA HIS A 28 1.27 -12.12 33.72
C HIS A 28 1.74 -11.59 35.08
N ILE A 29 2.78 -12.20 35.68
CA ILE A 29 3.37 -11.71 36.93
C ILE A 29 4.06 -10.35 36.71
N ILE A 30 4.86 -10.21 35.65
CA ILE A 30 5.53 -8.95 35.27
C ILE A 30 4.53 -7.84 34.97
N ALA A 31 3.36 -8.16 34.40
CA ALA A 31 2.29 -7.20 34.15
C ALA A 31 1.55 -6.74 35.42
N ARG A 32 1.69 -7.41 36.57
CA ARG A 32 1.00 -7.08 37.82
C ARG A 32 1.90 -6.64 38.98
N LEU A 33 3.13 -7.14 39.04
CA LEU A 33 4.07 -6.85 40.13
C LEU A 33 5.28 -6.03 39.65
N ALA A 34 5.94 -5.34 40.57
CA ALA A 34 7.26 -4.74 40.33
C ALA A 34 8.32 -5.85 40.28
N ILE A 35 8.90 -6.08 39.10
CA ILE A 35 9.90 -7.14 38.85
C ILE A 35 11.19 -6.50 38.35
N HIS A 36 12.33 -6.96 38.86
CA HIS A 36 13.65 -6.44 38.51
C HIS A 36 13.93 -6.52 36.99
N LYS A 37 14.38 -5.41 36.39
CA LYS A 37 14.49 -5.23 34.92
C LYS A 37 15.21 -6.36 34.18
N ARG A 38 16.27 -6.94 34.77
CA ARG A 38 17.01 -8.07 34.18
C ARG A 38 16.13 -9.29 33.89
N ILE A 39 15.15 -9.60 34.75
CA ILE A 39 14.22 -10.72 34.56
C ILE A 39 13.23 -10.40 33.43
N VAL A 40 12.71 -9.18 33.41
CA VAL A 40 11.80 -8.71 32.34
C VAL A 40 12.46 -8.81 30.97
N LEU A 41 13.70 -8.31 30.84
CA LEU A 41 14.49 -8.40 29.60
C LEU A 41 14.82 -9.84 29.21
N GLN A 42 15.11 -10.73 30.17
CA GLN A 42 15.39 -12.14 29.91
C GLN A 42 14.16 -12.88 29.37
N VAL A 43 12.99 -12.69 29.99
CA VAL A 43 11.71 -13.26 29.52
C VAL A 43 11.38 -12.74 28.13
N PHE A 44 11.48 -11.42 27.92
CA PHE A 44 11.17 -10.77 26.65
C PHE A 44 12.08 -11.28 25.52
N HIS A 45 13.40 -11.23 25.71
CA HIS A 45 14.38 -11.71 24.72
C HIS A 45 14.19 -13.20 24.39
N SER A 46 13.85 -14.04 25.37
CA SER A 46 13.55 -15.45 25.13
C SER A 46 12.30 -15.64 24.27
N LEU A 47 11.23 -14.85 24.51
CA LEU A 47 10.02 -14.87 23.69
C LEU A 47 10.24 -14.29 22.28
N LEU A 48 11.14 -13.30 22.12
CA LEU A 48 11.50 -12.77 20.80
C LEU A 48 12.19 -13.82 19.92
N LYS A 49 12.94 -14.76 20.49
CA LYS A 49 13.61 -15.85 19.75
C LYS A 49 12.75 -17.10 19.53
N ALA A 50 11.55 -17.13 20.10
CA ALA A 50 10.69 -18.30 20.13
C ALA A 50 9.85 -18.46 18.84
N HIS A 51 10.51 -18.56 17.68
CA HIS A 51 9.88 -18.66 16.35
C HIS A 51 9.35 -20.07 15.98
N ALA A 52 9.56 -21.07 16.83
CA ALA A 52 9.12 -22.45 16.58
C ALA A 52 7.60 -22.56 16.44
N VAL A 53 7.13 -23.25 15.40
CA VAL A 53 5.70 -23.29 15.02
C VAL A 53 4.82 -23.91 16.11
N GLU A 54 5.31 -24.97 16.75
CA GLU A 54 4.61 -25.72 17.83
C GLU A 54 4.21 -24.82 19.02
N ALA A 55 5.09 -23.90 19.39
CA ALA A 55 4.91 -23.01 20.54
C ALA A 55 4.22 -21.67 20.21
N ARG A 56 4.04 -21.37 18.91
CA ARG A 56 3.65 -20.04 18.41
C ARG A 56 2.45 -19.43 19.16
N LYS A 57 1.40 -20.21 19.44
CA LYS A 57 0.19 -19.74 20.14
C LYS A 57 0.48 -19.24 21.56
N VAL A 58 1.25 -20.00 22.34
CA VAL A 58 1.59 -19.67 23.74
C VAL A 58 2.55 -18.49 23.80
N VAL A 59 3.51 -18.46 22.87
CA VAL A 59 4.46 -17.34 22.72
C VAL A 59 3.74 -16.04 22.36
N GLN A 60 2.77 -16.09 21.43
CA GLN A 60 1.93 -14.95 21.09
C GLN A 60 1.16 -14.43 22.32
N GLN A 61 0.48 -15.31 23.07
CA GLN A 61 -0.22 -14.93 24.30
C GLN A 61 0.71 -14.29 25.35
N ALA A 62 1.93 -14.81 25.50
CA ALA A 62 2.91 -14.25 26.43
C ALA A 62 3.39 -12.85 26.01
N LEU A 63 3.64 -12.66 24.71
CA LEU A 63 4.02 -11.36 24.14
C LEU A 63 2.87 -10.36 24.16
N GLU A 64 1.62 -10.81 23.99
CA GLU A 64 0.42 -9.95 24.09
C GLU A 64 0.33 -9.23 25.44
N VAL A 65 0.71 -9.92 26.51
CA VAL A 65 0.71 -9.40 27.89
C VAL A 65 1.99 -8.61 28.18
N LEU A 66 3.15 -9.13 27.76
CA LEU A 66 4.45 -8.56 28.14
C LEU A 66 4.82 -7.29 27.36
N THR A 67 4.56 -7.25 26.06
CA THR A 67 4.95 -6.12 25.19
C THR A 67 4.37 -4.78 25.64
N PRO A 68 3.05 -4.63 25.92
CA PRO A 68 2.51 -3.37 26.44
C PRO A 68 2.92 -3.09 27.89
N ALA A 69 3.23 -4.11 28.69
CA ALA A 69 3.69 -3.93 30.06
C ALA A 69 5.15 -3.43 30.13
N MET A 70 6.00 -3.80 29.19
CA MET A 70 7.45 -3.54 29.25
C MET A 70 7.82 -2.03 29.30
N PRO A 71 7.28 -1.14 28.44
CA PRO A 71 7.49 0.31 28.56
C PRO A 71 7.05 0.92 29.90
N LEU A 72 6.07 0.31 30.57
CA LEU A 72 5.49 0.80 31.82
C LEU A 72 6.21 0.29 33.08
N ARG A 73 7.23 -0.57 32.93
CA ARG A 73 7.90 -1.26 34.05
C ARG A 73 9.37 -0.84 34.25
N MET A 74 9.92 -0.02 33.36
CA MET A 74 11.27 0.54 33.48
C MET A 74 11.37 1.84 32.68
N GLU A 75 12.11 2.82 33.19
CA GLU A 75 12.29 4.15 32.58
C GLU A 75 12.88 4.07 31.15
N ASP A 76 13.80 3.12 30.93
CA ASP A 76 14.41 2.82 29.63
C ASP A 76 13.58 1.85 28.77
N GLY A 77 12.30 1.61 29.11
CA GLY A 77 11.50 0.52 28.57
C GLY A 77 11.25 0.62 27.06
N ASN A 78 10.96 1.81 26.55
CA ASN A 78 10.83 2.08 25.11
C ASN A 78 12.16 1.87 24.37
N THR A 79 13.27 2.32 24.96
CA THR A 79 14.63 2.14 24.41
C THR A 79 15.00 0.66 24.34
N MET A 80 14.75 -0.11 25.41
CA MET A 80 15.01 -1.54 25.46
C MET A 80 14.11 -2.33 24.51
N LEU A 81 12.82 -1.99 24.43
CA LEU A 81 11.86 -2.60 23.49
C LEU A 81 12.37 -2.45 22.05
N THR A 82 12.81 -1.24 21.69
CA THR A 82 13.36 -0.93 20.36
C THR A 82 14.67 -1.65 20.10
N HIS A 83 15.62 -1.57 21.04
CA HIS A 83 16.94 -2.18 20.92
C HIS A 83 16.83 -3.68 20.65
N TRP A 84 16.08 -4.42 21.46
CA TRP A 84 15.97 -5.87 21.30
C TRP A 84 15.16 -6.25 20.05
N THR A 85 14.09 -5.53 19.73
CA THR A 85 13.31 -5.79 18.50
C THR A 85 14.16 -5.56 17.25
N LYS A 86 14.88 -4.43 17.17
CA LYS A 86 15.76 -4.08 16.07
C LYS A 86 16.95 -5.04 15.95
N LYS A 87 17.57 -5.41 17.08
CA LYS A 87 18.68 -6.35 17.14
C LYS A 87 18.31 -7.70 16.53
N ILE A 88 17.15 -8.26 16.89
CA ILE A 88 16.65 -9.52 16.33
C ILE A 88 16.37 -9.41 14.83
N ILE A 89 15.81 -8.30 14.34
CA ILE A 89 15.58 -8.08 12.90
C ILE A 89 16.91 -8.04 12.12
N VAL A 90 17.95 -7.41 12.67
CA VAL A 90 19.24 -7.23 11.98
C VAL A 90 20.13 -8.47 12.07
N GLU A 91 20.29 -9.07 13.26
CA GLU A 91 21.23 -10.17 13.50
C GLU A 91 20.62 -11.54 13.14
N GLU A 92 19.32 -11.74 13.36
CA GLU A 92 18.65 -13.06 13.23
C GLU A 92 17.58 -13.07 12.12
N GLY A 93 17.34 -11.94 11.46
CA GLY A 93 16.38 -11.79 10.35
C GLY A 93 16.75 -12.56 9.08
N HIS A 94 17.95 -13.15 9.00
CA HIS A 94 18.34 -14.05 7.90
C HIS A 94 17.33 -15.21 7.75
N THR A 95 16.90 -15.80 8.87
CA THR A 95 15.89 -16.86 8.90
C THR A 95 14.49 -16.29 8.71
N MET A 96 13.78 -16.71 7.65
CA MET A 96 12.45 -16.16 7.32
C MET A 96 11.41 -16.37 8.44
N GLN A 97 11.50 -17.48 9.19
CA GLN A 97 10.60 -17.76 10.32
C GLN A 97 10.81 -16.79 11.50
N GLN A 98 12.08 -16.52 11.86
CA GLN A 98 12.43 -15.56 12.91
C GLN A 98 12.06 -14.13 12.49
N LEU A 99 12.29 -13.77 11.21
CA LEU A 99 11.88 -12.50 10.64
C LEU A 99 10.35 -12.33 10.65
N TYR A 100 9.60 -13.37 10.27
CA TYR A 100 8.13 -13.37 10.32
C TYR A 100 7.62 -13.16 11.75
N HIS A 101 8.18 -13.88 12.72
CA HIS A 101 7.79 -13.81 14.14
C HIS A 101 7.97 -12.40 14.71
N ILE A 102 9.15 -11.78 14.52
CA ILE A 102 9.44 -10.45 15.07
C ILE A 102 8.65 -9.33 14.38
N LEU A 103 8.35 -9.46 13.08
CA LEU A 103 7.54 -8.50 12.34
C LEU A 103 6.05 -8.64 12.66
N GLN A 104 5.54 -9.86 12.88
CA GLN A 104 4.19 -10.09 13.36
C GLN A 104 3.96 -9.47 14.74
N LEU A 105 4.98 -9.46 15.62
CA LEU A 105 4.94 -8.76 16.90
C LEU A 105 4.75 -7.24 16.72
N ILE A 106 5.51 -6.61 15.82
CA ILE A 106 5.38 -5.18 15.51
C ILE A 106 3.98 -4.87 14.97
N VAL A 107 3.47 -5.68 14.04
CA VAL A 107 2.12 -5.51 13.48
C VAL A 107 1.06 -5.59 14.57
N ARG A 108 1.14 -6.58 15.46
CA ARG A 108 0.16 -6.77 16.54
C ARG A 108 0.20 -5.65 17.58
N HIS A 109 1.38 -5.13 17.90
CA HIS A 109 1.59 -4.13 18.94
C HIS A 109 1.97 -2.74 18.40
N TYR A 110 1.49 -2.39 17.19
CA TYR A 110 1.89 -1.16 16.51
C TYR A 110 1.75 0.11 17.39
N LYS A 111 0.73 0.20 18.25
CA LYS A 111 0.54 1.31 19.19
C LYS A 111 1.67 1.42 20.23
N VAL A 112 2.18 0.28 20.72
CA VAL A 112 3.29 0.24 21.70
C VAL A 112 4.61 0.64 21.03
N TYR A 113 4.77 0.32 19.74
CA TYR A 113 5.94 0.70 18.95
C TYR A 113 5.86 2.13 18.35
N TYR A 114 4.71 2.81 18.45
CA TYR A 114 4.52 4.15 17.86
C TYR A 114 5.50 5.23 18.38
N PRO A 115 5.83 5.32 19.69
CA PRO A 115 6.82 6.28 20.16
C PRO A 115 8.20 6.08 19.52
N VAL A 116 8.54 4.84 19.18
CA VAL A 116 9.89 4.44 18.72
C VAL A 116 9.98 4.21 17.20
N ARG A 117 8.91 4.59 16.47
CA ARG A 117 8.70 4.30 15.04
C ARG A 117 9.91 4.60 14.16
N HIS A 118 10.50 5.79 14.28
CA HIS A 118 11.61 6.25 13.42
C HIS A 118 12.84 5.33 13.46
N GLN A 119 13.08 4.65 14.58
CA GLN A 119 14.21 3.73 14.72
C GLN A 119 14.00 2.37 14.04
N LEU A 120 12.73 2.04 13.73
CA LEU A 120 12.28 0.75 13.19
C LEU A 120 11.84 0.83 11.72
N VAL A 121 11.25 1.95 11.27
CA VAL A 121 10.68 2.11 9.90
C VAL A 121 11.64 1.66 8.81
N GLN A 122 12.93 2.05 8.85
CA GLN A 122 13.91 1.63 7.84
C GLN A 122 14.06 0.10 7.76
N GLN A 123 14.09 -0.59 8.91
CA GLN A 123 14.24 -2.05 8.96
C GLN A 123 12.95 -2.76 8.57
N MET A 124 11.79 -2.16 8.87
CA MET A 124 10.49 -2.63 8.37
C MET A 124 10.42 -2.51 6.84
N ILE A 125 10.88 -1.40 6.25
CA ILE A 125 10.92 -1.21 4.80
C ILE A 125 11.83 -2.25 4.13
N ASN A 126 13.05 -2.44 4.64
CA ASN A 126 13.97 -3.46 4.14
C ASN A 126 13.35 -4.87 4.20
N SER A 127 12.67 -5.19 5.30
CA SER A 127 11.99 -6.47 5.50
C SER A 127 10.77 -6.64 4.59
N MET A 128 9.99 -5.58 4.41
CA MET A 128 8.81 -5.51 3.54
C MET A 128 9.18 -5.81 2.09
N HIS A 129 10.26 -5.21 1.56
CA HIS A 129 10.77 -5.55 0.23
C HIS A 129 11.18 -7.02 0.10
N ARG A 130 11.87 -7.56 1.11
CA ARG A 130 12.29 -8.98 1.13
C ARG A 130 11.10 -9.94 1.21
N LEU A 131 10.06 -9.63 1.99
CA LEU A 131 8.85 -10.44 2.12
C LEU A 131 7.84 -10.22 0.98
N GLY A 132 7.94 -9.13 0.22
CA GLY A 132 7.03 -8.81 -0.87
C GLY A 132 7.50 -9.29 -2.25
N PHE A 133 8.78 -9.12 -2.57
CA PHE A 133 9.30 -9.29 -3.94
C PHE A 133 10.30 -10.44 -4.15
N THR A 134 10.67 -11.19 -3.12
CA THR A 134 11.48 -12.40 -3.32
C THR A 134 10.68 -13.47 -4.09
N ALA A 135 11.31 -14.12 -5.06
CA ALA A 135 10.68 -15.18 -5.85
C ALA A 135 10.20 -16.35 -4.96
N ASN A 136 9.12 -17.01 -5.37
CA ASN A 136 8.50 -18.16 -4.66
C ASN A 136 8.07 -17.87 -3.20
N THR A 137 7.80 -16.61 -2.86
CA THR A 137 7.40 -16.21 -1.52
C THR A 137 5.95 -16.61 -1.18
N SER A 138 5.77 -17.29 -0.04
CA SER A 138 4.47 -17.70 0.51
C SER A 138 3.46 -16.54 0.60
N ALA A 139 2.18 -16.85 0.40
CA ALA A 139 1.09 -15.90 0.57
C ALA A 139 1.05 -15.29 1.99
N GLU A 140 1.47 -16.02 3.03
CA GLU A 140 1.56 -15.49 4.40
C GLU A 140 2.60 -14.37 4.54
N TYR A 141 3.74 -14.52 3.87
CA TYR A 141 4.81 -13.51 3.85
C TYR A 141 4.40 -12.28 3.02
N ARG A 142 3.72 -12.50 1.89
CA ARG A 142 3.10 -11.42 1.10
C ARG A 142 2.06 -10.65 1.93
N ARG A 143 1.18 -11.34 2.67
CA ARG A 143 0.21 -10.73 3.60
C ARG A 143 0.90 -9.88 4.66
N LEU A 144 1.91 -10.43 5.33
CA LEU A 144 2.66 -9.71 6.38
C LEU A 144 3.38 -8.46 5.83
N SER A 145 3.90 -8.49 4.61
CA SER A 145 4.50 -7.29 3.99
C SER A 145 3.49 -6.16 3.76
N ILE A 146 2.23 -6.49 3.46
CA ILE A 146 1.13 -5.52 3.35
C ILE A 146 0.70 -5.04 4.75
N ASP A 147 0.66 -5.94 5.74
CA ASP A 147 0.38 -5.57 7.14
C ASP A 147 1.43 -4.59 7.70
N LEU A 148 2.70 -4.73 7.33
CA LEU A 148 3.77 -3.80 7.72
C LEU A 148 3.61 -2.42 7.06
N ALA A 149 3.24 -2.37 5.78
CA ALA A 149 2.97 -1.12 5.09
C ALA A 149 1.75 -0.39 5.70
N ASP A 150 0.70 -1.14 6.04
CA ASP A 150 -0.49 -0.65 6.76
C ASP A 150 -0.12 -0.08 8.15
N VAL A 151 0.80 -0.71 8.89
CA VAL A 151 1.34 -0.14 10.16
C VAL A 151 2.04 1.20 9.96
N VAL A 152 2.89 1.34 8.93
CA VAL A 152 3.59 2.60 8.66
C VAL A 152 2.58 3.71 8.31
N ILE A 153 1.56 3.41 7.50
CA ILE A 153 0.46 4.35 7.20
C ILE A 153 -0.33 4.70 8.47
N LYS A 154 -0.64 3.73 9.33
CA LYS A 154 -1.34 3.95 10.61
C LYS A 154 -0.54 4.86 11.56
N TRP A 155 0.78 4.72 11.62
CA TRP A 155 1.63 5.62 12.40
C TRP A 155 1.61 7.05 11.86
N GLU A 156 1.72 7.23 10.54
CA GLU A 156 1.65 8.58 9.93
C GLU A 156 0.24 9.20 10.10
N MET A 157 -0.82 8.40 10.01
CA MET A 157 -2.19 8.85 10.29
C MET A 157 -2.44 9.15 11.75
N GLN A 158 -1.77 8.48 12.68
CA GLN A 158 -1.85 8.78 14.10
C GLN A 158 -1.13 10.10 14.40
N TYR A 159 0.09 10.29 13.87
CA TYR A 159 0.82 11.55 13.97
C TYR A 159 0.01 12.73 13.42
N ALA A 160 -0.56 12.61 12.21
CA ALA A 160 -1.37 13.67 11.60
C ALA A 160 -2.71 13.94 12.32
N ARG A 161 -3.13 13.10 13.28
CA ARG A 161 -4.26 13.36 14.18
C ARG A 161 -3.79 14.09 15.43
N GLU A 162 -2.73 13.59 16.06
CA GLU A 162 -2.11 14.22 17.23
C GLU A 162 -1.70 15.68 16.90
N GLU A 163 -1.11 15.93 15.74
CA GLU A 163 -0.75 17.27 15.22
C GLU A 163 -2.00 18.17 15.00
N ALA A 164 -3.12 17.60 14.56
CA ALA A 164 -4.36 18.34 14.36
C ALA A 164 -5.05 18.68 15.70
N ASP A 165 -5.06 17.73 16.65
CA ASP A 165 -5.61 17.92 17.99
C ASP A 165 -4.78 18.94 18.79
N GLU A 166 -3.44 18.91 18.66
CA GLU A 166 -2.54 19.94 19.20
C GLU A 166 -2.83 21.33 18.60
N ALA A 167 -3.05 21.43 17.28
CA ALA A 167 -3.39 22.70 16.63
C ALA A 167 -4.73 23.27 17.11
N VAL A 168 -5.75 22.44 17.30
CA VAL A 168 -7.07 22.86 17.83
C VAL A 168 -6.95 23.34 19.28
N ASN A 169 -6.21 22.62 20.13
CA ASN A 169 -5.99 23.02 21.52
C ASN A 169 -5.23 24.36 21.62
N ASN A 170 -4.22 24.56 20.77
CA ASN A 170 -3.47 25.82 20.71
C ASN A 170 -4.33 27.00 20.23
N ALA A 171 -5.25 26.78 19.28
CA ALA A 171 -6.20 27.80 18.84
C ALA A 171 -7.20 28.18 19.96
N ALA A 172 -7.77 27.18 20.65
CA ALA A 172 -8.69 27.42 21.77
C ALA A 172 -8.00 28.13 22.96
N GLY A 173 -6.72 27.84 23.21
CA GLY A 173 -5.93 28.53 24.24
C GLY A 173 -5.63 29.99 23.92
N ALA A 174 -5.62 30.38 22.64
CA ALA A 174 -5.37 31.76 22.22
C ALA A 174 -6.59 32.68 22.40
N GLU A 175 -7.81 32.15 22.20
CA GLU A 175 -9.05 32.95 22.34
C GLU A 175 -9.46 33.20 23.80
N GLY A 176 -8.98 32.39 24.76
CA GLY A 176 -9.19 32.61 26.20
C GLY A 176 -8.25 33.65 26.85
N GLY A 177 -7.37 34.28 26.07
CA GLY A 177 -6.17 34.97 26.56
C GLY A 177 -6.21 36.51 26.56
N THR A 178 -7.38 37.17 26.66
CA THR A 178 -7.41 38.63 26.88
C THR A 178 -8.49 39.08 27.87
N VAL A 179 -8.16 40.16 28.60
CA VAL A 179 -8.93 40.91 29.61
C VAL A 179 -8.61 40.58 31.08
N GLU A 180 -7.34 40.80 31.47
CA GLU A 180 -7.05 41.33 32.81
C GLU A 180 -7.18 42.85 32.78
N VAL A 181 -8.31 43.38 33.27
CA VAL A 181 -8.43 44.82 33.54
C VAL A 181 -7.68 45.12 34.84
N LYS A 182 -6.50 45.74 34.72
CA LYS A 182 -5.96 46.54 35.83
C LYS A 182 -7.01 47.60 36.19
N ARG A 183 -7.51 47.56 37.42
CA ARG A 183 -8.31 48.63 37.99
C ARG A 183 -7.55 49.22 39.17
N GLU A 184 -7.24 50.49 39.05
CA GLU A 184 -6.62 51.30 40.10
C GLU A 184 -7.67 51.62 41.16
N GLU A 185 -7.30 51.53 42.44
CA GLU A 185 -8.03 52.14 43.56
C GLU A 185 -7.03 52.86 44.45
N ASP A 186 -7.31 54.12 44.77
CA ASP A 186 -6.37 55.04 45.42
C ASP A 186 -7.07 55.76 46.59
N SER A 187 -6.48 55.68 47.79
CA SER A 187 -6.81 56.46 49.03
C SER A 187 -8.19 56.17 49.71
N PHE A 188 -8.43 56.38 51.03
CA PHE A 188 -7.65 57.03 52.10
C PHE A 188 -8.07 56.59 53.54
N ALA A 189 -7.07 56.35 54.42
CA ALA A 189 -6.99 56.50 55.90
C ALA A 189 -7.95 55.86 56.96
N GLY A 190 -7.30 55.28 58.00
CA GLY A 190 -7.75 55.22 59.41
C GLY A 190 -8.20 53.83 59.93
N GLY A 191 -7.75 53.30 61.10
CA GLY A 191 -6.68 53.69 62.02
C GLY A 191 -6.69 52.92 63.36
N SER A 192 -5.50 52.60 63.91
CA SER A 192 -5.17 52.21 65.32
C SER A 192 -5.57 50.83 65.93
N GLY A 193 -4.63 50.26 66.70
CA GLY A 193 -4.79 49.12 67.65
C GLY A 193 -4.39 47.73 67.09
N GLY A 194 -3.60 46.87 67.74
CA GLY A 194 -2.89 46.93 69.04
C GLY A 194 -2.93 45.57 69.78
N PHE A 195 -1.78 45.05 70.26
CA PHE A 195 -1.59 43.73 70.94
C PHE A 195 -1.74 42.48 70.02
N GLY A 196 -1.10 41.33 70.26
CA GLY A 196 -0.06 40.95 71.25
C GLY A 196 0.00 39.42 71.49
N SER A 197 1.22 38.86 71.67
CA SER A 197 1.54 37.42 71.94
C SER A 197 1.30 36.42 70.79
N GLY A 198 2.11 35.35 70.59
CA GLY A 198 3.34 34.91 71.28
C GLY A 198 3.28 33.43 71.71
N VAL A 199 4.44 32.72 71.76
CA VAL A 199 4.66 31.30 72.16
C VAL A 199 4.23 30.29 71.08
N ASP A 200 5.04 29.42 70.44
CA ASP A 200 6.42 28.88 70.61
C ASP A 200 6.62 27.70 71.60
N GLU A 201 6.81 26.49 71.05
CA GLU A 201 7.52 25.29 71.60
C GLU A 201 7.56 24.24 70.45
N THR A 202 8.64 23.66 69.90
CA THR A 202 10.04 23.31 70.25
C THR A 202 10.27 22.04 71.10
N GLY A 203 11.37 21.33 70.77
CA GLY A 203 11.77 19.99 71.27
C GLY A 203 11.48 18.88 70.24
N GLY A 204 12.44 18.10 69.70
CA GLY A 204 13.75 17.61 70.20
C GLY A 204 13.60 16.07 70.40
N GLU A 205 14.43 15.13 69.97
CA GLU A 205 15.88 14.97 69.70
C GLU A 205 16.04 13.80 68.66
N GLY A 206 17.19 13.36 68.12
CA GLY A 206 18.60 13.76 68.18
C GLY A 206 19.53 12.63 67.64
N SER A 207 20.79 12.97 67.29
CA SER A 207 21.95 12.06 67.11
C SER A 207 22.02 11.13 65.87
N SER A 208 23.17 10.68 65.32
CA SER A 208 24.53 11.25 65.07
C SER A 208 25.41 10.23 64.32
N SER A 209 26.34 10.70 63.46
CA SER A 209 27.54 9.95 62.96
C SER A 209 27.30 8.72 62.04
N LYS A 210 28.25 8.21 61.22
CA LYS A 210 29.70 8.48 61.08
C LYS A 210 30.19 8.19 59.63
N GLN A 211 31.31 8.80 59.25
CA GLN A 211 32.12 8.43 58.07
C GLN A 211 32.86 7.09 58.28
N GLN A 212 33.18 6.35 57.20
CA GLN A 212 34.57 5.97 56.90
C GLN A 212 34.76 5.34 55.50
N ALA A 213 36.00 5.28 55.04
CA ALA A 213 36.42 4.83 53.72
C ALA A 213 37.64 3.90 53.78
N SER A 214 37.96 3.28 52.63
CA SER A 214 39.23 2.60 52.30
C SER A 214 39.45 1.18 52.85
N GLY A 215 40.23 0.38 52.10
CA GLY A 215 40.75 -0.92 52.55
C GLY A 215 40.76 -2.04 51.51
N ALA A 216 41.66 -1.99 50.53
CA ALA A 216 41.97 -3.16 49.69
C ALA A 216 43.11 -3.99 50.31
N ILE A 217 43.02 -5.32 50.31
CA ILE A 217 44.16 -6.25 50.44
C ILE A 217 43.92 -7.51 49.58
N LYS A 218 45.01 -7.98 48.97
CA LYS A 218 45.12 -9.08 48.00
C LYS A 218 45.94 -10.22 48.61
N ARG A 219 45.55 -11.49 48.38
CA ARG A 219 46.37 -12.71 48.50
C ARG A 219 45.72 -13.82 47.65
N THR A 220 46.32 -14.26 46.52
CA THR A 220 47.32 -15.37 46.35
C THR A 220 46.73 -16.78 46.61
N ALA A 221 46.98 -17.84 45.82
CA ALA A 221 47.97 -18.07 44.74
C ALA A 221 47.55 -19.19 43.76
N SER A 222 48.37 -19.37 42.70
CA SER A 222 48.64 -20.62 41.91
C SER A 222 47.47 -21.35 41.20
N GLY A 223 47.64 -21.90 40.00
CA GLY A 223 48.83 -22.01 39.11
C GLY A 223 48.79 -23.31 38.30
N MET A 224 49.56 -23.40 37.19
CA MET A 224 49.73 -24.56 36.29
C MET A 224 48.48 -24.96 35.43
N ASP A 225 48.59 -25.36 34.15
CA ASP A 225 49.77 -25.50 33.26
C ASP A 225 49.44 -25.18 31.77
N ASP A 226 50.51 -25.00 31.00
CA ASP A 226 50.60 -24.62 29.58
C ASP A 226 50.69 -25.85 28.66
N GLU A 227 50.22 -25.76 27.39
CA GLU A 227 51.06 -26.21 26.27
C GLU A 227 50.72 -25.44 24.97
N SER A 228 51.74 -25.24 24.14
CA SER A 228 51.78 -24.26 23.05
C SER A 228 52.42 -24.83 21.78
N ALA A 229 51.86 -24.51 20.60
CA ALA A 229 52.56 -24.42 19.31
C ALA A 229 51.61 -23.82 18.24
N GLY A 230 52.02 -22.92 17.35
CA GLY A 230 53.28 -22.20 17.23
C GLY A 230 53.27 -21.25 16.02
N THR A 231 53.91 -20.09 16.17
CA THR A 231 54.74 -19.34 15.18
C THR A 231 54.45 -19.42 13.66
N SER A 232 54.68 -18.41 12.81
CA SER A 232 54.89 -16.93 12.88
C SER A 232 55.45 -16.49 11.52
N THR A 233 55.15 -15.29 11.00
CA THR A 233 56.14 -14.34 10.43
C THR A 233 55.48 -13.08 9.86
N MET A 234 56.13 -11.92 10.05
CA MET A 234 55.71 -10.65 9.43
C MET A 234 56.23 -10.52 7.99
N LYS A 235 55.57 -9.66 7.20
CA LYS A 235 56.29 -8.75 6.28
C LYS A 235 55.53 -7.43 6.04
N LYS A 236 56.29 -6.43 5.65
CA LYS A 236 56.06 -4.98 5.81
C LYS A 236 55.99 -4.30 4.44
N LYS A 237 55.06 -3.35 4.21
CA LYS A 237 55.29 -2.01 3.60
C LYS A 237 54.01 -1.29 3.10
N LEU A 238 53.93 0.02 3.44
CA LEU A 238 53.51 1.19 2.62
C LEU A 238 52.07 1.26 2.05
N ALA A 239 51.46 2.43 1.81
CA ALA A 239 51.65 3.81 2.32
C ALA A 239 50.54 4.72 1.76
N VAL A 240 50.06 5.73 2.52
CA VAL A 240 49.48 6.99 2.01
C VAL A 240 49.65 8.11 3.06
N GLY A 241 50.28 9.23 2.68
CA GLY A 241 49.85 10.62 3.00
C GLY A 241 50.00 11.21 4.42
N GLU A 242 51.07 11.99 4.61
CA GLU A 242 51.09 13.27 5.36
C GLU A 242 50.03 14.26 4.78
N ASN A 243 49.51 15.33 5.40
CA ASN A 243 49.60 15.96 6.73
C ASN A 243 48.37 16.94 6.85
N ASP A 244 48.10 17.78 7.86
CA ASP A 244 48.73 18.22 9.13
C ASP A 244 47.60 18.63 10.12
N PRO A 245 47.84 18.84 11.43
CA PRO A 245 46.80 19.15 12.42
C PRO A 245 46.69 20.64 12.78
N GLN A 246 45.49 21.11 13.17
CA GLN A 246 45.36 22.35 13.96
C GLN A 246 44.27 22.25 15.02
N ALA A 247 44.54 22.87 16.18
CA ALA A 247 43.91 22.52 17.45
C ALA A 247 42.77 23.47 17.88
N SER A 248 41.85 22.87 18.65
CA SER A 248 41.09 23.43 19.78
C SER A 248 40.53 24.86 19.71
N ASN A 249 39.20 24.94 19.85
CA ASN A 249 38.60 25.88 20.80
C ASN A 249 37.54 25.15 21.66
N VAL A 250 37.33 25.62 22.88
CA VAL A 250 36.82 24.84 24.02
C VAL A 250 35.41 25.26 24.45
N ASP A 251 34.66 24.28 24.96
CA ASP A 251 33.43 24.34 25.76
C ASP A 251 32.20 25.16 25.30
N ARG A 252 31.14 24.41 24.98
CA ARG A 252 29.85 24.52 25.70
C ARG A 252 29.19 23.13 25.78
N PRO A 253 28.82 22.61 26.96
CA PRO A 253 28.17 21.31 27.07
C PRO A 253 26.70 21.41 26.63
N ALA A 254 26.37 20.83 25.48
CA ALA A 254 25.00 20.65 25.05
C ALA A 254 24.34 19.51 25.85
N SER A 255 23.56 19.86 26.87
CA SER A 255 22.78 18.89 27.64
C SER A 255 21.66 18.28 26.78
N SER A 256 21.86 17.01 26.40
CA SER A 256 20.82 15.98 26.30
C SER A 256 19.40 16.41 25.91
N LYS A 257 19.18 16.76 24.64
CA LYS A 257 17.83 16.75 24.03
C LYS A 257 17.51 15.39 23.43
N VAL A 258 17.07 14.44 24.24
CA VAL A 258 16.59 13.11 23.78
C VAL A 258 15.08 13.10 23.49
N GLU A 259 14.31 14.09 23.97
CA GLU A 259 12.84 14.07 23.90
C GLU A 259 12.21 14.70 22.64
N GLN A 260 13.00 15.26 21.70
CA GLN A 260 12.47 15.95 20.50
C GLN A 260 12.37 15.07 19.24
N GLY A 261 12.35 13.74 19.40
CA GLY A 261 12.26 12.77 18.29
C GLY A 261 10.85 12.25 17.98
N HIS A 262 9.95 12.19 18.97
CA HIS A 262 8.68 11.46 18.86
C HIS A 262 7.53 12.28 18.21
N ASN A 263 7.57 13.61 18.24
CA ASN A 263 6.62 14.51 17.57
C ASN A 263 7.17 14.98 16.21
N ARG A 264 7.49 14.03 15.33
CA ARG A 264 7.85 14.31 13.93
C ARG A 264 7.16 13.30 13.00
N PRO A 265 6.80 13.71 11.77
CA PRO A 265 6.33 12.76 10.76
C PRO A 265 7.42 11.72 10.44
N ILE A 266 7.05 10.65 9.75
CA ILE A 266 8.02 9.73 9.17
C ILE A 266 8.76 10.42 8.02
N ASP A 267 10.03 10.05 7.79
CA ASP A 267 10.82 10.64 6.71
C ASP A 267 10.12 10.45 5.35
N ARG A 268 10.06 11.53 4.55
CA ARG A 268 9.34 11.56 3.27
C ARG A 268 9.82 10.46 2.32
N ILE A 269 11.12 10.18 2.26
CA ILE A 269 11.71 9.15 1.39
C ILE A 269 11.29 7.76 1.86
N GLN A 270 11.23 7.54 3.17
CA GLN A 270 10.74 6.29 3.77
C GLN A 270 9.25 6.07 3.47
N TYR A 271 8.42 7.11 3.64
CA TYR A 271 6.99 7.06 3.35
C TYR A 271 6.72 6.80 1.87
N ASP A 272 7.37 7.55 0.98
CA ASP A 272 7.24 7.39 -0.47
C ASP A 272 7.68 5.98 -0.91
N THR A 273 8.70 5.39 -0.26
CA THR A 273 9.12 3.99 -0.51
C THR A 273 8.00 2.99 -0.16
N VAL A 274 7.27 3.20 0.94
CA VAL A 274 6.11 2.37 1.32
C VAL A 274 4.94 2.53 0.34
N VAL A 275 4.66 3.75 -0.12
CA VAL A 275 3.60 3.98 -1.13
C VAL A 275 3.96 3.32 -2.46
N ASN A 276 5.21 3.47 -2.93
CA ASN A 276 5.70 2.80 -4.14
C ASN A 276 5.67 1.27 -4.02
N PHE A 277 6.03 0.73 -2.85
CA PHE A 277 5.90 -0.70 -2.56
C PHE A 277 4.44 -1.16 -2.72
N LEU A 278 3.49 -0.51 -2.04
CA LEU A 278 2.07 -0.87 -2.09
C LEU A 278 1.48 -0.77 -3.50
N PHE A 279 1.81 0.29 -4.24
CA PHE A 279 1.37 0.48 -5.62
C PHE A 279 1.86 -0.67 -6.52
N ARG A 280 3.14 -1.06 -6.37
CA ARG A 280 3.73 -2.16 -7.13
C ARG A 280 3.15 -3.52 -6.73
N MET A 281 2.93 -3.78 -5.44
CA MET A 281 2.27 -5.00 -4.97
C MET A 281 0.82 -5.09 -5.49
N ALA A 282 0.06 -3.98 -5.49
CA ALA A 282 -1.31 -3.96 -6.04
C ALA A 282 -1.37 -4.47 -7.49
N CYS A 283 -0.45 -4.00 -8.33
CA CYS A 283 -0.35 -4.36 -9.75
C CYS A 283 0.39 -5.68 -10.05
N GLN A 284 0.83 -6.43 -9.03
CA GLN A 284 1.54 -7.71 -9.18
C GLN A 284 0.85 -8.89 -8.48
N LEU A 285 -0.03 -8.62 -7.50
CA LEU A 285 -0.72 -9.63 -6.70
C LEU A 285 -2.11 -10.05 -7.23
N ASN A 286 -2.45 -9.77 -8.48
CA ASN A 286 -3.72 -10.25 -9.03
C ASN A 286 -3.56 -11.71 -9.47
N ASP A 287 -3.54 -12.61 -8.48
CA ASP A 287 -3.51 -14.08 -8.59
C ASP A 287 -4.84 -14.56 -9.22
N VAL A 288 -4.96 -14.40 -10.54
CA VAL A 288 -6.02 -15.02 -11.34
C VAL A 288 -5.59 -16.46 -11.61
N ALA A 289 -5.86 -17.37 -10.67
CA ALA A 289 -5.67 -18.80 -10.87
C ALA A 289 -6.58 -19.29 -12.02
N PRO A 290 -6.03 -19.76 -13.16
CA PRO A 290 -6.84 -20.23 -14.27
C PRO A 290 -7.21 -21.70 -14.00
N GLY A 291 -8.39 -21.97 -13.42
CA GLY A 291 -8.84 -23.36 -13.28
C GLY A 291 -10.06 -23.69 -12.44
N THR A 292 -10.55 -22.84 -11.52
CA THR A 292 -11.63 -23.25 -10.60
C THR A 292 -12.73 -22.21 -10.43
N PRO A 293 -13.85 -22.30 -11.18
CA PRO A 293 -15.04 -21.51 -10.91
C PRO A 293 -15.72 -22.02 -9.63
N GLY A 294 -15.77 -21.19 -8.58
CA GLY A 294 -16.62 -21.47 -7.40
C GLY A 294 -16.07 -21.07 -6.03
N LEU A 295 -14.76 -20.84 -5.86
CA LEU A 295 -14.19 -20.58 -4.52
C LEU A 295 -13.18 -19.43 -4.48
N VAL A 296 -13.63 -18.22 -4.86
CA VAL A 296 -12.91 -16.98 -4.53
C VAL A 296 -13.62 -16.31 -3.37
N THR A 297 -13.08 -16.46 -2.15
CA THR A 297 -13.53 -15.73 -0.97
C THR A 297 -13.23 -14.23 -1.16
N ALA A 298 -14.27 -13.47 -1.53
CA ALA A 298 -14.17 -12.06 -1.94
C ALA A 298 -13.64 -11.09 -0.87
N THR A 299 -13.43 -11.56 0.36
CA THR A 299 -13.01 -10.78 1.54
C THR A 299 -11.50 -10.62 1.68
N ASP A 300 -10.68 -11.45 1.04
CA ASP A 300 -9.24 -11.53 1.33
C ASP A 300 -8.34 -11.34 0.08
N ASN A 301 -8.81 -10.56 -0.91
CA ASN A 301 -8.00 -10.20 -2.08
C ASN A 301 -6.90 -9.18 -1.69
N PRO A 302 -5.60 -9.56 -1.70
CA PRO A 302 -4.52 -8.69 -1.21
C PRO A 302 -4.28 -7.49 -2.15
N SER A 303 -4.51 -7.63 -3.46
CA SER A 303 -4.40 -6.52 -4.42
C SER A 303 -5.39 -5.41 -4.09
N ARG A 304 -6.66 -5.75 -3.79
CA ARG A 304 -7.69 -4.77 -3.37
C ARG A 304 -7.32 -4.08 -2.06
N ARG A 305 -6.72 -4.78 -1.11
CA ARG A 305 -6.22 -4.17 0.14
C ARG A 305 -5.09 -3.18 -0.14
N CYS A 306 -4.12 -3.53 -1.00
CA CYS A 306 -3.08 -2.60 -1.43
C CYS A 306 -3.67 -1.34 -2.09
N VAL A 307 -4.65 -1.49 -2.99
CA VAL A 307 -5.34 -0.34 -3.62
C VAL A 307 -5.97 0.58 -2.58
N ASN A 308 -6.66 0.03 -1.58
CA ASN A 308 -7.26 0.83 -0.51
C ASN A 308 -6.21 1.57 0.32
N LEU A 309 -5.10 0.91 0.67
CA LEU A 309 -3.99 1.53 1.41
C LEU A 309 -3.29 2.63 0.60
N VAL A 310 -3.08 2.46 -0.72
CA VAL A 310 -2.56 3.51 -1.61
C VAL A 310 -3.51 4.72 -1.64
N LYS A 311 -4.82 4.48 -1.79
CA LYS A 311 -5.84 5.55 -1.78
C LYS A 311 -5.94 6.28 -0.43
N GLN A 312 -5.63 5.60 0.66
CA GLN A 312 -5.60 6.15 2.02
C GLN A 312 -4.30 6.92 2.30
N ALA A 313 -3.18 6.51 1.69
CA ALA A 313 -1.86 7.11 1.88
C ALA A 313 -1.64 8.39 1.06
N ILE A 314 -2.18 8.47 -0.15
CA ILE A 314 -2.01 9.62 -1.06
C ILE A 314 -3.16 10.63 -0.83
N LYS A 315 -2.82 11.80 -0.30
CA LYS A 315 -3.74 12.93 -0.08
C LYS A 315 -3.56 13.99 -1.20
N PRO A 316 -4.61 14.76 -1.57
CA PRO A 316 -4.59 15.68 -2.71
C PRO A 316 -3.53 16.80 -2.66
N ASP A 317 -3.09 17.21 -1.46
CA ASP A 317 -2.07 18.25 -1.29
C ASP A 317 -0.67 17.73 -0.97
N VAL A 318 -0.50 16.41 -0.82
CA VAL A 318 0.79 15.80 -0.46
C VAL A 318 1.48 15.25 -1.70
N ALA A 319 2.53 15.94 -2.16
CA ALA A 319 3.36 15.49 -3.28
C ALA A 319 4.18 14.23 -2.91
N VAL A 320 3.81 13.08 -3.47
CA VAL A 320 4.51 11.78 -3.30
C VAL A 320 5.39 11.52 -4.52
N ASP A 321 6.66 11.16 -4.32
CA ASP A 321 7.56 10.75 -5.41
C ASP A 321 7.20 9.34 -5.92
N LEU A 322 6.36 9.26 -6.95
CA LEU A 322 5.86 8.01 -7.52
C LEU A 322 6.69 7.52 -8.72
N LYS A 323 7.49 6.47 -8.50
CA LYS A 323 8.40 5.89 -9.49
C LYS A 323 7.69 4.82 -10.34
N LEU A 324 6.73 5.26 -11.16
CA LEU A 324 5.82 4.37 -11.88
C LEU A 324 6.29 3.89 -13.27
N ALA A 325 7.48 4.24 -13.73
CA ALA A 325 7.95 3.89 -15.09
C ALA A 325 7.95 2.37 -15.42
N TRP A 326 7.93 1.49 -14.41
CA TRP A 326 7.75 0.04 -14.60
C TRP A 326 6.32 -0.35 -15.04
N LEU A 327 5.33 0.49 -14.78
CA LEU A 327 3.92 0.27 -15.11
C LEU A 327 3.69 0.32 -16.63
N ASP A 328 4.48 1.09 -17.36
CA ASP A 328 4.53 1.12 -18.82
C ASP A 328 4.70 -0.29 -19.41
N LYS A 329 5.60 -1.10 -18.82
CA LYS A 329 5.81 -2.51 -19.22
C LYS A 329 4.62 -3.41 -18.89
N ILE A 330 3.89 -3.16 -17.80
CA ILE A 330 2.65 -3.91 -17.50
C ILE A 330 1.57 -3.56 -18.52
N PHE A 331 1.42 -2.28 -18.86
CA PHE A 331 0.46 -1.86 -19.86
C PHE A 331 0.80 -2.37 -21.27
N GLN A 332 2.06 -2.34 -21.69
CA GLN A 332 2.50 -2.97 -22.95
C GLN A 332 2.26 -4.49 -22.98
N SER A 333 2.26 -5.18 -21.82
CA SER A 333 1.97 -6.63 -21.78
C SER A 333 0.57 -7.00 -22.28
N VAL A 334 -0.34 -6.04 -22.45
CA VAL A 334 -1.69 -6.24 -23.00
C VAL A 334 -1.70 -6.85 -24.40
N GLU A 335 -0.62 -6.66 -25.18
CA GLU A 335 -0.45 -7.21 -26.52
C GLU A 335 0.00 -8.69 -26.50
N THR A 336 0.39 -9.22 -25.34
CA THR A 336 0.89 -10.60 -25.20
C THR A 336 -0.25 -11.60 -24.97
N GLN A 337 -0.13 -12.81 -25.51
CA GLN A 337 -1.16 -13.85 -25.36
C GLN A 337 -1.38 -14.32 -23.90
N GLN A 338 -0.44 -14.05 -22.99
CA GLN A 338 -0.53 -14.39 -21.56
C GLN A 338 -0.69 -13.14 -20.66
N ALA A 339 -1.24 -12.04 -21.20
CA ALA A 339 -1.48 -10.80 -20.46
C ALA A 339 -2.31 -11.03 -19.18
N ASN A 340 -1.77 -10.68 -18.01
CA ASN A 340 -2.57 -10.61 -16.79
C ASN A 340 -3.44 -9.36 -16.82
N ILE A 341 -4.63 -9.49 -17.40
CA ILE A 341 -5.66 -8.44 -17.50
C ILE A 341 -6.03 -7.87 -16.13
N GLY A 342 -5.94 -8.67 -15.05
CA GLY A 342 -6.18 -8.21 -13.68
C GLY A 342 -5.15 -7.16 -13.25
N ASN A 343 -3.86 -7.41 -13.46
CA ASN A 343 -2.78 -6.47 -13.15
C ASN A 343 -2.91 -5.16 -13.96
N ILE A 344 -3.26 -5.25 -15.24
CA ILE A 344 -3.50 -4.09 -16.12
C ILE A 344 -4.69 -3.27 -15.58
N CYS A 345 -5.82 -3.92 -15.27
CA CYS A 345 -7.00 -3.25 -14.73
C CYS A 345 -6.71 -2.52 -13.40
N THR A 346 -6.00 -3.16 -12.47
CA THR A 346 -5.59 -2.52 -11.20
C THR A 346 -4.69 -1.31 -11.44
N GLY A 347 -3.74 -1.42 -12.38
CA GLY A 347 -2.88 -0.29 -12.77
C GLY A 347 -3.64 0.88 -13.36
N LEU A 348 -4.63 0.63 -14.21
CA LEU A 348 -5.50 1.66 -14.79
C LEU A 348 -6.42 2.30 -13.76
N GLU A 349 -6.98 1.53 -12.82
CA GLU A 349 -7.81 2.07 -11.73
C GLU A 349 -6.98 3.00 -10.82
N LEU A 350 -5.78 2.57 -10.42
CA LEU A 350 -4.87 3.39 -9.61
C LEU A 350 -4.41 4.64 -10.35
N LEU A 351 -4.07 4.56 -11.64
CA LEU A 351 -3.71 5.73 -12.43
C LEU A 351 -4.89 6.70 -12.59
N THR A 352 -6.11 6.19 -12.78
CA THR A 352 -7.34 7.00 -12.83
C THR A 352 -7.61 7.71 -11.50
N PHE A 353 -7.27 7.08 -10.37
CA PHE A 353 -7.29 7.72 -9.06
C PHE A 353 -6.22 8.82 -8.95
N LEU A 354 -4.98 8.58 -9.40
CA LEU A 354 -3.92 9.60 -9.38
C LEU A 354 -4.30 10.86 -10.19
N LEU A 355 -4.96 10.70 -11.35
CA LEU A 355 -5.49 11.84 -12.14
C LEU A 355 -6.45 12.74 -11.33
N GLY A 356 -7.14 12.20 -10.32
CA GLY A 356 -8.05 12.98 -9.48
C GLY A 356 -7.43 13.57 -8.21
N VAL A 357 -6.14 13.30 -7.93
CA VAL A 357 -5.49 13.62 -6.65
C VAL A 357 -4.19 14.40 -6.82
N LEU A 358 -3.42 14.15 -7.89
CA LEU A 358 -2.15 14.84 -8.11
C LEU A 358 -2.33 16.16 -8.90
N LYS A 359 -1.46 17.13 -8.62
CA LYS A 359 -1.38 18.42 -9.33
C LYS A 359 -0.81 18.23 -10.75
N LYS A 360 -1.17 19.13 -11.69
CA LYS A 360 -0.88 18.99 -13.13
C LYS A 360 0.58 18.66 -13.44
N ASP A 361 1.53 19.32 -12.79
CA ASP A 361 2.97 19.13 -13.04
C ASP A 361 3.44 17.71 -12.66
N GLN A 362 2.95 17.21 -11.51
CA GLN A 362 3.25 15.85 -11.03
C GLN A 362 2.57 14.78 -11.92
N LEU A 363 1.40 15.09 -12.47
CA LEU A 363 0.75 14.23 -13.46
C LEU A 363 1.57 14.12 -14.74
N LEU A 364 2.11 15.23 -15.27
CA LEU A 364 2.96 15.18 -16.46
C LEU A 364 4.23 14.33 -16.23
N LEU A 365 4.91 14.52 -15.09
CA LEU A 365 6.07 13.70 -14.70
C LEU A 365 5.71 12.20 -14.63
N THR A 366 4.52 11.88 -14.10
CA THR A 366 4.03 10.49 -13.97
C THR A 366 3.61 9.88 -15.31
N LEU A 367 2.94 10.64 -16.17
CA LEU A 367 2.33 10.15 -17.42
C LEU A 367 3.32 10.09 -18.59
N ARG A 368 4.29 11.02 -18.67
CA ARG A 368 5.27 11.08 -19.76
C ARG A 368 5.96 9.73 -20.05
N PRO A 369 6.46 8.95 -19.06
CA PRO A 369 7.04 7.63 -19.30
C PRO A 369 6.04 6.48 -19.55
N LEU A 370 4.73 6.71 -19.36
CA LEU A 370 3.68 5.67 -19.50
C LEU A 370 2.98 5.69 -20.87
N GLN A 371 3.29 6.65 -21.74
CA GLN A 371 2.53 6.89 -22.98
C GLN A 371 2.47 5.67 -23.91
N ARG A 372 3.54 4.87 -24.01
CA ARG A 372 3.59 3.73 -24.92
C ARG A 372 2.67 2.60 -24.46
N GLY A 373 2.73 2.25 -23.18
CA GLY A 373 1.84 1.27 -22.57
C GLY A 373 0.38 1.73 -22.56
N LEU A 374 0.13 3.00 -22.27
CA LEU A 374 -1.21 3.57 -22.38
C LEU A 374 -1.74 3.51 -23.82
N SER A 375 -0.91 3.81 -24.83
CA SER A 375 -1.26 3.64 -26.25
C SER A 375 -1.65 2.20 -26.59
N ALA A 376 -0.91 1.19 -26.11
CA ALA A 376 -1.26 -0.22 -26.28
C ALA A 376 -2.60 -0.58 -25.60
N CYS A 377 -2.87 -0.01 -24.42
CA CYS A 377 -4.14 -0.18 -23.72
C CYS A 377 -5.33 0.51 -24.41
N VAL A 378 -5.11 1.66 -25.09
CA VAL A 378 -6.13 2.32 -25.93
C VAL A 378 -6.57 1.37 -27.05
N THR A 379 -5.63 0.74 -27.74
CA THR A 379 -5.89 -0.19 -28.86
C THR A 379 -6.28 -1.61 -28.44
N CYS A 380 -6.52 -1.86 -27.15
CA CYS A 380 -6.86 -3.18 -26.64
C CYS A 380 -8.30 -3.60 -26.98
N SER A 381 -8.51 -4.87 -27.32
CA SER A 381 -9.84 -5.46 -27.57
C SER A 381 -10.58 -5.92 -26.30
N ASN A 382 -9.94 -5.90 -25.12
CA ASN A 382 -10.54 -6.42 -23.89
C ASN A 382 -11.54 -5.42 -23.29
N THR A 383 -12.81 -5.81 -23.21
CA THR A 383 -13.93 -4.97 -22.72
C THR A 383 -13.68 -4.36 -21.34
N ARG A 384 -12.97 -5.04 -20.42
CA ARG A 384 -12.65 -4.49 -19.09
C ARG A 384 -11.60 -3.38 -19.17
N VAL A 385 -10.57 -3.58 -19.99
CA VAL A 385 -9.52 -2.57 -20.26
C VAL A 385 -10.15 -1.36 -20.94
N ILE A 386 -10.98 -1.55 -21.98
CA ILE A 386 -11.68 -0.47 -22.69
C ILE A 386 -12.52 0.39 -21.74
N LYS A 387 -13.30 -0.23 -20.83
CA LYS A 387 -14.14 0.51 -19.87
C LYS A 387 -13.30 1.35 -18.87
N LEU A 388 -12.16 0.83 -18.41
CA LEU A 388 -11.24 1.57 -17.54
C LEU A 388 -10.49 2.68 -18.30
N MET A 389 -10.03 2.40 -19.52
CA MET A 389 -9.40 3.39 -20.39
C MET A 389 -10.34 4.54 -20.73
N HIS A 390 -11.62 4.29 -20.98
CA HIS A 390 -12.62 5.36 -21.15
C HIS A 390 -12.68 6.29 -19.92
N GLY A 391 -12.71 5.73 -18.70
CA GLY A 391 -12.71 6.52 -17.46
C GLY A 391 -11.41 7.30 -17.25
N LEU A 392 -10.26 6.70 -17.56
CA LEU A 392 -8.95 7.35 -17.53
C LEU A 392 -8.89 8.52 -18.52
N LEU A 393 -9.21 8.28 -19.80
CA LEU A 393 -9.15 9.27 -20.87
C LEU A 393 -10.11 10.43 -20.64
N SER A 394 -11.33 10.16 -20.18
CA SER A 394 -12.32 11.21 -19.89
C SER A 394 -11.83 12.17 -18.80
N ARG A 395 -11.09 11.68 -17.79
CA ARG A 395 -10.43 12.54 -16.79
C ARG A 395 -9.18 13.21 -17.34
N LEU A 396 -8.36 12.50 -18.09
CA LEU A 396 -7.13 13.03 -18.69
C LEU A 396 -7.42 14.24 -19.58
N MET A 397 -8.44 14.14 -20.44
CA MET A 397 -8.86 15.21 -21.36
C MET A 397 -9.55 16.39 -20.66
N ALA A 398 -10.09 16.21 -19.46
CA ALA A 398 -10.56 17.33 -18.63
C ALA A 398 -9.39 18.14 -18.04
N ILE A 399 -8.27 17.46 -17.73
CA ILE A 399 -7.08 18.08 -17.12
C ILE A 399 -6.18 18.70 -18.19
N PHE A 400 -6.05 18.03 -19.34
CA PHE A 400 -5.24 18.38 -20.51
C PHE A 400 -6.11 18.40 -21.78
N PRO A 401 -6.85 19.48 -22.06
CA PRO A 401 -7.69 19.60 -23.25
C PRO A 401 -6.86 19.50 -24.54
N THR A 402 -7.28 18.65 -25.48
CA THR A 402 -6.54 18.39 -26.74
C THR A 402 -6.79 19.45 -27.82
N ASP A 403 -7.03 20.71 -27.43
CA ASP A 403 -7.44 21.76 -28.37
C ASP A 403 -6.27 22.41 -29.09
N ALA A 404 -6.53 22.97 -30.28
CA ALA A 404 -5.52 23.45 -31.22
C ALA A 404 -4.66 24.61 -30.67
N GLN A 405 -5.15 25.33 -29.66
CA GLN A 405 -4.49 26.45 -28.98
C GLN A 405 -3.72 26.05 -27.72
N HIS A 406 -3.95 24.84 -27.17
CA HIS A 406 -3.36 24.35 -25.93
C HIS A 406 -2.79 22.94 -26.09
N LYS A 407 -1.95 22.72 -27.11
CA LYS A 407 -1.21 21.48 -27.25
C LYS A 407 -0.34 21.24 -26.01
N CYS A 408 -0.66 20.18 -25.28
CA CYS A 408 0.24 19.62 -24.29
C CYS A 408 1.23 18.70 -25.03
N ASP A 409 2.32 19.27 -25.54
CA ASP A 409 3.33 18.56 -26.34
C ASP A 409 3.88 17.32 -25.61
N ASP A 410 3.90 17.36 -24.28
CA ASP A 410 4.28 16.24 -23.41
C ASP A 410 3.47 14.95 -23.57
N LEU A 411 2.25 15.02 -24.13
CA LEU A 411 1.32 13.89 -24.32
C LEU A 411 1.02 13.58 -25.79
N GLU A 412 1.88 14.01 -26.72
CA GLU A 412 1.67 13.85 -28.16
C GLU A 412 1.52 12.39 -28.60
N THR A 413 2.31 11.46 -28.05
CA THR A 413 2.27 10.03 -28.47
C THR A 413 0.92 9.40 -28.17
N LEU A 414 0.37 9.67 -26.98
CA LEU A 414 -0.94 9.18 -26.57
C LEU A 414 -2.06 9.86 -27.37
N SER A 415 -1.99 11.19 -27.53
CA SER A 415 -2.99 11.99 -28.25
C SER A 415 -3.08 11.63 -29.74
N SER A 416 -1.94 11.36 -30.37
CA SER A 416 -1.83 10.84 -31.73
C SER A 416 -2.41 9.43 -31.85
N THR A 417 -2.13 8.55 -30.89
CA THR A 417 -2.69 7.18 -30.87
C THR A 417 -4.21 7.18 -30.72
N ILE A 418 -4.76 8.01 -29.82
CA ILE A 418 -6.20 8.20 -29.63
C ILE A 418 -6.86 8.64 -30.93
N SER A 419 -6.32 9.69 -31.56
CA SER A 419 -6.85 10.23 -32.82
C SER A 419 -6.80 9.18 -33.93
N ARG A 420 -5.65 8.51 -34.10
CA ARG A 420 -5.47 7.43 -35.07
C ARG A 420 -6.47 6.29 -34.85
N MET A 421 -6.65 5.81 -33.62
CA MET A 421 -7.60 4.72 -33.36
C MET A 421 -9.04 5.13 -33.70
N ILE A 422 -9.42 6.38 -33.46
CA ILE A 422 -10.74 6.88 -33.87
C ILE A 422 -10.85 6.89 -35.40
N TYR A 423 -9.94 7.54 -36.12
CA TYR A 423 -10.00 7.61 -37.59
C TYR A 423 -9.93 6.23 -38.26
N ASP A 424 -8.96 5.39 -37.88
CA ASP A 424 -8.75 4.07 -38.45
C ASP A 424 -9.89 3.12 -38.07
N GLY A 425 -10.41 3.18 -36.84
CA GLY A 425 -11.52 2.35 -36.38
C GLY A 425 -12.83 2.65 -37.11
N LEU A 426 -13.16 3.94 -37.32
CA LEU A 426 -14.31 4.36 -38.12
C LEU A 426 -14.16 3.89 -39.59
N ALA A 427 -12.99 4.13 -40.19
CA ALA A 427 -12.72 3.77 -41.58
C ALA A 427 -12.64 2.26 -41.83
N ALA A 428 -12.13 1.47 -40.86
CA ALA A 428 -12.07 0.02 -40.94
C ALA A 428 -13.47 -0.60 -40.95
N TYR A 429 -14.39 -0.09 -40.11
CA TYR A 429 -15.78 -0.54 -40.13
C TYR A 429 -16.51 -0.10 -41.40
N GLU A 430 -16.30 1.13 -41.87
CA GLU A 430 -16.87 1.61 -43.14
C GLU A 430 -16.48 0.70 -44.33
N LYS A 431 -15.24 0.20 -44.35
CA LYS A 431 -14.67 -0.62 -45.45
C LYS A 431 -14.86 -2.13 -45.30
N CYS A 432 -15.25 -2.63 -44.12
CA CYS A 432 -15.30 -4.08 -43.89
C CYS A 432 -16.41 -4.76 -44.70
N THR A 433 -16.16 -5.94 -45.26
CA THR A 433 -17.18 -6.76 -45.95
C THR A 433 -18.02 -7.58 -44.98
N GLN A 434 -17.53 -7.86 -43.77
CA GLN A 434 -18.24 -8.59 -42.71
C GLN A 434 -18.25 -7.76 -41.41
N PRO A 435 -19.33 -7.01 -41.14
CA PRO A 435 -19.40 -6.12 -39.98
C PRO A 435 -19.49 -6.89 -38.66
N ASN A 436 -18.61 -6.57 -37.70
CA ASN A 436 -18.72 -7.06 -36.33
C ASN A 436 -18.88 -5.85 -35.39
N PRO A 437 -20.08 -5.59 -34.82
CA PRO A 437 -20.30 -4.47 -33.91
C PRO A 437 -19.30 -4.41 -32.75
N SER A 438 -18.86 -5.56 -32.24
CA SER A 438 -17.94 -5.66 -31.11
C SER A 438 -16.60 -4.97 -31.34
N SER A 439 -16.13 -4.86 -32.59
CA SER A 439 -14.86 -4.17 -32.90
C SER A 439 -14.96 -2.65 -32.77
N LEU A 440 -16.16 -2.07 -32.88
CA LEU A 440 -16.39 -0.63 -32.69
C LEU A 440 -16.36 -0.20 -31.22
N PHE A 441 -16.56 -1.12 -30.26
CA PHE A 441 -16.73 -0.75 -28.85
C PHE A 441 -15.53 0.04 -28.31
N GLY A 442 -14.29 -0.34 -28.65
CA GLY A 442 -13.09 0.42 -28.27
C GLY A 442 -13.04 1.82 -28.91
N THR A 443 -13.30 1.89 -30.22
CA THR A 443 -13.34 3.13 -31.02
C THR A 443 -14.39 4.12 -30.47
N LEU A 444 -15.62 3.67 -30.26
CA LEU A 444 -16.72 4.51 -29.79
C LEU A 444 -16.56 4.93 -28.32
N MET A 445 -16.02 4.07 -27.45
CA MET A 445 -15.73 4.44 -26.06
C MET A 445 -14.60 5.47 -25.95
N THR A 446 -13.60 5.41 -26.84
CA THR A 446 -12.52 6.40 -26.91
C THR A 446 -12.99 7.71 -27.54
N LEU A 447 -13.82 7.65 -28.59
CA LEU A 447 -14.50 8.84 -29.12
C LEU A 447 -15.41 9.49 -28.04
N LYS A 448 -16.13 8.70 -27.24
CA LYS A 448 -16.93 9.20 -26.12
C LYS A 448 -16.09 9.90 -25.06
N ALA A 449 -14.87 9.42 -24.80
CA ALA A 449 -13.94 10.12 -23.91
C ALA A 449 -13.44 11.45 -24.50
N ALA A 450 -13.10 11.47 -25.79
CA ALA A 450 -12.66 12.69 -26.50
C ALA A 450 -13.75 13.79 -26.51
N CYS A 451 -14.99 13.41 -26.78
CA CYS A 451 -16.12 14.34 -26.80
C CYS A 451 -16.62 14.76 -25.42
N ALA A 452 -16.21 14.09 -24.32
CA ALA A 452 -16.75 14.33 -22.98
C ALA A 452 -16.48 15.75 -22.44
N ASN A 453 -15.35 16.36 -22.81
CA ASN A 453 -14.96 17.71 -22.38
C ASN A 453 -14.75 18.68 -23.56
N ASN A 454 -14.76 18.20 -24.80
CA ASN A 454 -14.71 19.02 -26.00
C ASN A 454 -15.75 18.50 -27.01
N PRO A 455 -17.02 18.95 -26.94
CA PRO A 455 -18.07 18.47 -27.83
C PRO A 455 -17.78 18.78 -29.30
N GLY A 456 -17.06 19.88 -29.59
CA GLY A 456 -16.62 20.25 -30.95
C GLY A 456 -15.61 19.29 -31.58
N TYR A 457 -15.04 18.34 -30.82
CA TYR A 457 -14.19 17.29 -31.39
C TYR A 457 -14.94 16.44 -32.44
N ILE A 458 -16.25 16.22 -32.26
CA ILE A 458 -17.04 15.41 -33.18
C ILE A 458 -17.29 16.10 -34.53
N ASP A 459 -17.28 17.43 -34.61
CA ASP A 459 -17.53 18.15 -35.87
C ASP A 459 -16.43 17.86 -36.92
N ARG A 460 -15.20 17.58 -36.48
CA ARG A 460 -14.08 17.14 -37.35
C ARG A 460 -14.27 15.72 -37.89
N LEU A 461 -15.17 14.94 -37.28
CA LEU A 461 -15.42 13.52 -37.54
C LEU A 461 -16.85 13.26 -38.02
N ILE A 462 -17.69 14.28 -38.18
CA ILE A 462 -19.13 14.12 -38.41
C ILE A 462 -19.43 13.33 -39.68
N THR A 463 -18.65 13.53 -40.75
CA THR A 463 -18.83 12.82 -42.02
C THR A 463 -18.59 11.31 -41.91
N PRO A 464 -17.42 10.80 -41.47
CA PRO A 464 -17.24 9.36 -41.26
C PRO A 464 -18.16 8.79 -40.16
N PHE A 465 -18.45 9.57 -39.12
CA PHE A 465 -19.34 9.14 -38.03
C PHE A 465 -20.80 8.93 -38.50
N MET A 466 -21.35 9.84 -39.31
CA MET A 466 -22.69 9.68 -39.89
C MET A 466 -22.79 8.48 -40.85
N ARG A 467 -21.71 8.19 -41.60
CA ARG A 467 -21.65 6.98 -42.44
C ARG A 467 -21.62 5.71 -41.59
N LEU A 468 -20.84 5.70 -40.50
CA LEU A 468 -20.85 4.61 -39.53
C LEU A 468 -22.27 4.39 -38.96
N LEU A 469 -22.93 5.45 -38.49
CA LEU A 469 -24.24 5.36 -37.86
C LEU A 469 -25.31 4.85 -38.84
N ASN A 470 -25.32 5.34 -40.08
CA ASN A 470 -26.18 4.82 -41.14
C ASN A 470 -25.92 3.33 -41.44
N ARG A 471 -24.64 2.93 -41.49
CA ARG A 471 -24.25 1.54 -41.75
C ARG A 471 -24.67 0.61 -40.61
N LEU A 472 -24.33 0.95 -39.37
CA LEU A 472 -24.68 0.19 -38.16
C LEU A 472 -26.20 0.06 -37.98
N THR A 473 -26.96 1.12 -38.27
CA THR A 473 -28.42 1.10 -38.25
C THR A 473 -28.97 0.17 -39.33
N LYS A 474 -28.46 0.24 -40.56
CA LYS A 474 -28.87 -0.63 -41.66
C LYS A 474 -28.60 -2.11 -41.33
N GLU A 475 -27.42 -2.43 -40.82
CA GLU A 475 -27.02 -3.79 -40.47
C GLU A 475 -27.83 -4.37 -39.30
N HIS A 476 -28.16 -3.53 -38.31
CA HIS A 476 -29.08 -3.93 -37.24
C HIS A 476 -30.50 -4.21 -37.77
N LEU A 477 -31.01 -3.42 -38.73
CA LEU A 477 -32.32 -3.64 -39.36
C LEU A 477 -32.35 -4.87 -40.30
N THR A 478 -31.25 -5.19 -40.98
CA THR A 478 -31.17 -6.35 -41.89
C THR A 478 -30.72 -7.65 -41.21
N GLY A 479 -30.23 -7.57 -39.96
CA GLY A 479 -29.61 -8.67 -39.22
C GLY A 479 -28.13 -8.87 -39.54
N PHE A 480 -27.33 -9.22 -38.52
CA PHE A 480 -25.88 -9.43 -38.59
C PHE A 480 -25.46 -10.78 -39.22
N GLY A 481 -26.25 -11.30 -40.15
CA GLY A 481 -25.98 -12.52 -40.90
C GLY A 481 -27.00 -12.68 -42.02
N GLY A 482 -26.53 -12.99 -43.23
CA GLY A 482 -27.37 -13.09 -44.43
C GLY A 482 -28.27 -14.33 -44.46
N ALA A 483 -29.20 -14.44 -43.52
CA ALA A 483 -30.09 -15.59 -43.33
C ALA A 483 -31.60 -15.22 -43.40
N LEU A 484 -31.94 -14.02 -43.86
CA LEU A 484 -33.32 -13.59 -44.16
C LEU A 484 -33.48 -13.05 -45.59
N GLY A 485 -32.62 -13.51 -46.50
CA GLY A 485 -32.75 -13.26 -47.94
C GLY A 485 -33.54 -14.36 -48.65
N GLY A 486 -34.87 -14.38 -48.51
CA GLY A 486 -35.72 -15.21 -49.37
C GLY A 486 -36.87 -15.95 -48.69
N VAL A 487 -37.94 -15.23 -48.36
CA VAL A 487 -39.31 -15.80 -48.46
C VAL A 487 -40.13 -14.82 -49.29
N GLY A 488 -40.50 -15.24 -50.50
CA GLY A 488 -41.29 -14.41 -51.41
C GLY A 488 -42.73 -14.27 -50.95
N ALA A 489 -43.37 -13.18 -51.35
CA ALA A 489 -44.81 -13.01 -51.18
C ALA A 489 -45.58 -13.99 -52.09
N ALA A 490 -46.28 -14.96 -51.50
CA ALA A 490 -47.27 -15.81 -52.17
C ALA A 490 -48.34 -16.26 -51.16
N GLY A 491 -49.60 -16.23 -51.59
CA GLY A 491 -50.80 -16.23 -50.74
C GLY A 491 -51.13 -17.49 -49.92
N PRO A 492 -52.18 -17.43 -49.08
CA PRO A 492 -52.58 -18.52 -48.20
C PRO A 492 -53.48 -19.54 -48.91
N GLY A 493 -53.15 -20.83 -48.80
CA GLY A 493 -54.04 -21.92 -49.19
C GLY A 493 -53.36 -23.29 -49.24
N GLY A 494 -54.09 -24.35 -48.89
CA GLY A 494 -53.69 -25.74 -49.17
C GLY A 494 -53.37 -26.59 -47.93
N ALA A 495 -54.31 -27.45 -47.58
CA ALA A 495 -54.31 -28.33 -46.41
C ALA A 495 -53.40 -29.58 -46.50
N MET A 496 -53.13 -30.15 -45.31
CA MET A 496 -53.10 -31.59 -44.95
C MET A 496 -52.09 -32.60 -45.57
N LEU A 497 -51.37 -33.23 -44.63
CA LEU A 497 -51.17 -34.69 -44.41
C LEU A 497 -50.36 -35.59 -45.37
N ALA A 498 -49.40 -36.31 -44.74
CA ALA A 498 -48.88 -37.67 -44.95
C ALA A 498 -47.33 -37.65 -44.97
N ALA A 499 -46.54 -38.26 -44.07
CA ALA A 499 -46.57 -39.58 -43.40
C ALA A 499 -46.10 -40.76 -44.28
N GLY A 500 -44.91 -41.30 -43.99
CA GLY A 500 -44.56 -42.72 -44.25
C GLY A 500 -43.26 -43.02 -45.01
N GLY A 501 -42.32 -43.72 -44.35
CA GLY A 501 -41.21 -44.48 -44.95
C GLY A 501 -39.97 -43.67 -45.39
N GLY A 502 -38.74 -44.15 -45.28
CA GLY A 502 -38.24 -45.43 -44.77
C GLY A 502 -37.19 -46.06 -45.69
N GLY A 503 -35.90 -46.00 -45.34
CA GLY A 503 -34.81 -46.66 -46.09
C GLY A 503 -33.43 -46.04 -45.87
N PRO A 504 -32.38 -46.81 -45.53
CA PRO A 504 -31.02 -46.29 -45.28
C PRO A 504 -30.06 -46.49 -46.47
N GLY A 505 -29.08 -45.60 -46.64
CA GLY A 505 -27.86 -45.90 -47.41
C GLY A 505 -27.17 -44.70 -48.07
N GLY A 506 -25.83 -44.66 -47.97
CA GLY A 506 -24.96 -43.87 -48.86
C GLY A 506 -24.34 -42.59 -48.26
N PRO A 507 -22.99 -42.51 -48.13
CA PRO A 507 -22.30 -41.29 -47.71
C PRO A 507 -21.91 -40.41 -48.90
N ALA A 508 -22.08 -39.09 -48.78
CA ALA A 508 -21.50 -38.11 -49.68
C ALA A 508 -21.12 -36.83 -48.91
N GLY A 509 -19.88 -36.37 -49.07
CA GLY A 509 -19.38 -35.18 -48.39
C GLY A 509 -19.79 -33.88 -49.08
N GLY A 510 -20.06 -32.85 -48.28
CA GLY A 510 -20.19 -31.45 -48.69
C GLY A 510 -19.61 -30.55 -47.59
N PRO A 511 -19.03 -29.38 -47.93
CA PRO A 511 -18.29 -28.58 -46.96
C PRO A 511 -19.22 -28.00 -45.89
N GLY A 512 -18.84 -28.15 -44.62
CA GLY A 512 -19.59 -27.63 -43.49
C GLY A 512 -19.61 -26.10 -43.46
N GLY A 513 -20.68 -25.50 -43.96
CA GLY A 513 -21.00 -24.09 -43.72
C GLY A 513 -21.26 -23.88 -42.23
N SER A 514 -20.41 -23.10 -41.57
CA SER A 514 -20.52 -22.79 -40.15
C SER A 514 -21.75 -21.93 -39.87
N GLY A 515 -22.85 -22.57 -39.45
CA GLY A 515 -24.03 -21.86 -38.94
C GLY A 515 -23.72 -21.20 -37.61
N ALA A 516 -23.67 -19.87 -37.59
CA ALA A 516 -23.59 -19.10 -36.35
C ALA A 516 -24.84 -19.40 -35.49
N SER A 517 -24.65 -19.61 -34.19
CA SER A 517 -25.76 -19.98 -33.30
C SER A 517 -26.79 -18.84 -33.20
N MET A 518 -28.08 -19.16 -33.06
CA MET A 518 -29.13 -18.16 -32.75
C MET A 518 -28.81 -17.33 -31.49
N SER A 519 -28.07 -17.91 -30.53
CA SER A 519 -27.60 -17.20 -29.33
C SER A 519 -26.49 -16.18 -29.62
N GLU A 520 -25.77 -16.32 -30.73
CA GLU A 520 -24.69 -15.43 -31.14
C GLU A 520 -25.24 -14.23 -31.92
N ALA A 521 -26.22 -14.47 -32.81
CA ALA A 521 -26.92 -13.42 -33.57
C ALA A 521 -27.77 -12.49 -32.68
N THR A 522 -28.38 -13.01 -31.61
CA THR A 522 -29.12 -12.20 -30.63
C THR A 522 -28.17 -11.35 -29.78
N ASN A 523 -27.00 -11.87 -29.44
CA ASN A 523 -25.97 -11.15 -28.69
C ASN A 523 -25.35 -10.01 -29.53
N THR A 524 -25.00 -10.25 -30.80
CA THR A 524 -24.46 -9.20 -31.69
C THR A 524 -25.48 -8.09 -31.96
N SER A 525 -26.76 -8.42 -32.11
CA SER A 525 -27.86 -7.44 -32.20
C SER A 525 -27.95 -6.55 -30.95
N THR A 526 -27.85 -7.16 -29.75
CA THR A 526 -27.87 -6.45 -28.47
C THR A 526 -26.68 -5.49 -28.34
N ILE A 527 -25.48 -5.94 -28.70
CA ILE A 527 -24.27 -5.11 -28.72
C ILE A 527 -24.42 -3.93 -29.70
N ALA A 528 -25.00 -4.16 -30.90
CA ALA A 528 -25.24 -3.08 -31.86
C ALA A 528 -26.21 -2.01 -31.32
N LEU A 529 -27.24 -2.40 -30.56
CA LEU A 529 -28.14 -1.46 -29.88
C LEU A 529 -27.41 -0.61 -28.83
N GLU A 530 -26.59 -1.21 -27.97
CA GLU A 530 -25.79 -0.44 -27.00
C GLU A 530 -24.88 0.59 -27.68
N LEU A 531 -24.25 0.20 -28.80
CA LEU A 531 -23.38 1.08 -29.58
C LEU A 531 -24.16 2.19 -30.31
N LEU A 532 -25.37 1.92 -30.79
CA LEU A 532 -26.27 2.94 -31.34
C LEU A 532 -26.67 3.96 -30.26
N VAL A 533 -27.03 3.51 -29.05
CA VAL A 533 -27.33 4.42 -27.91
C VAL A 533 -26.11 5.28 -27.57
N VAL A 534 -24.92 4.69 -27.46
CA VAL A 534 -23.66 5.44 -27.25
C VAL A 534 -23.38 6.44 -28.36
N SER A 535 -23.70 6.10 -29.61
CA SER A 535 -23.50 6.98 -30.77
C SER A 535 -24.52 8.14 -30.79
N LEU A 536 -25.77 7.90 -30.37
CA LEU A 536 -26.80 8.92 -30.26
C LEU A 536 -26.54 9.88 -29.08
N ASP A 537 -26.03 9.38 -27.94
CA ASP A 537 -25.54 10.21 -26.83
C ASP A 537 -24.49 11.22 -27.30
N LEU A 538 -23.57 10.79 -28.18
CA LEU A 538 -22.51 11.65 -28.70
C LEU A 538 -23.05 12.79 -29.58
N VAL A 539 -24.06 12.53 -30.40
CA VAL A 539 -24.74 13.57 -31.21
C VAL A 539 -25.57 14.48 -30.31
N LYS A 540 -26.28 13.91 -29.32
CA LYS A 540 -27.12 14.67 -28.38
C LYS A 540 -26.31 15.66 -27.55
N ASN A 541 -25.15 15.25 -27.03
CA ASN A 541 -24.24 16.09 -26.24
C ASN A 541 -23.56 17.22 -27.04
N ARG A 542 -23.84 17.34 -28.34
CA ARG A 542 -23.41 18.44 -29.21
C ARG A 542 -24.53 19.42 -29.55
N VAL A 543 -25.80 19.05 -29.29
CA VAL A 543 -26.98 19.89 -29.56
C VAL A 543 -27.43 20.68 -28.32
N VAL A 544 -26.91 20.30 -27.15
CA VAL A 544 -27.03 21.02 -25.86
C VAL A 544 -25.72 21.75 -25.59
#